data_AF-A0A8H3X154-F1
#
_entry.id   AF-A0A8H3X154-F1
#
_cell.length_a   1.000
_cell.length_b   1.000
_cell.length_c   1.000
_cell.angle_alpha   90.00
_cell.angle_beta   90.00
_cell.angle_gamma   90.00
#
_symmetry.space_group_name_H-M   'P 1'
#
loop_
_entity.id
_entity.type
_entity.pdbx_description
1 polymer ?
#
loop_
_entity_poly.entity_id
_entity_poly.type
_entity_poly.pdbx_seq_one_letter_code
_entity_poly.pdbx_strand_id
1 'polypeptide(L)'
;MPAFKPLTHFTLISRFKFVKLKQLNIMTTPTAQVTTDLTNEVLTKTEVSEVLTKTEVSETLTKTEVSEIPISKPVSTEKGSPPLKRKRYTTARDRREHLSKTFKSRKGNRDEERSSYRSNEENSSKTSCDVTSDTPVEKEPRKPKKKVAVLVGFCGTGYQGMQINRNAKTIEEDLFKAFVAAGAISKDNSDDPRKVSLMRAARTDKGVHAAGNLISLKMIIDIPNLVEKINENLTDQIRIWGFVKTIRSFHAKTLCDSRIYEYLLPTYVFIPREREQIINSIRQLSVKQNDDQTQFIEAPLATAEEMIEKRKYRISSKILDLVRQGFKAYEGTHNYHNFTLGRSPMEKSCNRFIMSFEVGDPKILRHVCDSKTNDSNETEESEWLSLKVHGQSFMLHQIRKMVALIVMMIRSETPLTLIKKTFGPTKINIPKAPALGLLLDQPVFKSYNKKAIDNGKELIEFDIYKDKIDAFKEKFIYSKIYAEEFSEYTFQNWLNSIDYHTERDYGYLNHEGEIPECAIVNSNEKFNKDADDENQEENDSE
;
A
#
# COMPACT_ATOMS: atom_id res chain seq x y z
N MET A 1 60.94 -9.48 -33.23
CA MET A 1 59.78 -10.21 -33.78
C MET A 1 60.23 -11.63 -34.09
N PRO A 2 59.55 -12.64 -33.53
CA PRO A 2 58.69 -13.50 -34.37
C PRO A 2 57.29 -13.69 -33.76
N ALA A 3 56.45 -14.50 -34.41
CA ALA A 3 55.03 -14.67 -34.10
C ALA A 3 54.62 -16.17 -33.98
N PHE A 4 53.31 -16.40 -33.73
CA PHE A 4 52.54 -17.67 -33.73
C PHE A 4 52.39 -18.50 -32.43
N LYS A 5 51.21 -18.36 -31.78
CA LYS A 5 50.09 -19.36 -31.61
C LYS A 5 50.38 -20.80 -31.07
N PRO A 6 49.36 -21.59 -30.62
CA PRO A 6 48.28 -21.39 -29.62
C PRO A 6 48.00 -22.69 -28.76
N LEU A 7 46.75 -22.91 -28.25
CA LEU A 7 46.20 -24.09 -27.52
C LEU A 7 46.60 -24.24 -26.02
N THR A 8 45.85 -24.84 -25.07
CA THR A 8 44.54 -25.59 -25.08
C THR A 8 43.81 -25.53 -23.71
N HIS A 9 42.52 -25.93 -23.68
CA HIS A 9 41.73 -26.24 -22.47
C HIS A 9 42.34 -27.34 -21.57
N PHE A 10 42.03 -27.32 -20.26
CA PHE A 10 41.62 -28.54 -19.52
C PHE A 10 40.72 -28.24 -18.30
N THR A 11 39.87 -29.20 -17.95
CA THR A 11 38.87 -29.18 -16.85
C THR A 11 39.37 -29.93 -15.61
N LEU A 12 38.86 -29.62 -14.39
CA LEU A 12 38.48 -30.52 -13.27
C LEU A 12 38.21 -29.65 -11.99
N ILE A 13 37.06 -29.68 -11.31
CA ILE A 13 36.50 -30.67 -10.35
C ILE A 13 37.04 -30.57 -8.89
N SER A 14 36.09 -30.52 -7.93
CA SER A 14 36.12 -31.11 -6.56
C SER A 14 36.56 -30.31 -5.30
N ARG A 15 35.51 -29.95 -4.53
CA ARG A 15 35.24 -30.23 -3.09
C ARG A 15 35.75 -29.31 -1.96
N PHE A 16 34.74 -28.93 -1.16
CA PHE A 16 34.77 -28.41 0.21
C PHE A 16 35.49 -29.31 1.24
N LYS A 17 36.00 -28.69 2.31
CA LYS A 17 36.11 -29.30 3.65
C LYS A 17 35.44 -28.39 4.70
N PHE A 18 34.59 -28.99 5.54
CA PHE A 18 34.07 -28.39 6.77
C PHE A 18 35.10 -28.52 7.90
N VAL A 19 35.15 -27.55 8.82
CA VAL A 19 35.86 -27.67 10.11
C VAL A 19 34.88 -27.34 11.25
N LYS A 20 34.76 -28.26 12.21
CA LYS A 20 34.06 -28.04 13.48
C LYS A 20 35.00 -27.37 14.49
N LEU A 21 34.48 -26.46 15.32
CA LEU A 21 35.12 -26.06 16.57
C LEU A 21 34.29 -26.51 17.78
N LYS A 22 34.98 -26.83 18.88
CA LYS A 22 34.46 -27.54 20.06
C LYS A 22 34.00 -26.58 21.16
N GLN A 23 33.07 -27.06 21.99
CA GLN A 23 32.84 -26.55 23.34
C GLN A 23 34.04 -26.85 24.27
N LEU A 24 34.22 -26.03 25.31
CA LEU A 24 34.96 -26.40 26.52
C LEU A 24 34.21 -25.86 27.75
N ASN A 25 34.22 -26.61 28.86
CA ASN A 25 33.38 -26.36 30.04
C ASN A 25 34.04 -26.95 31.30
N ILE A 26 34.47 -26.12 32.27
CA ILE A 26 35.07 -26.49 33.59
C ILE A 26 34.76 -25.31 34.56
N MET A 27 33.78 -25.39 35.46
CA MET A 27 33.76 -25.93 36.85
C MET A 27 34.37 -25.07 38.00
N THR A 28 33.46 -24.48 38.81
CA THR A 28 33.39 -24.45 40.31
C THR A 28 34.51 -23.83 41.21
N THR A 29 34.18 -22.69 41.87
CA THR A 29 34.15 -22.37 43.35
C THR A 29 35.26 -22.87 44.32
N PRO A 30 35.61 -22.19 45.48
CA PRO A 30 34.65 -21.57 46.43
C PRO A 30 35.09 -20.40 47.41
N THR A 31 34.11 -19.92 48.20
CA THR A 31 34.11 -19.35 49.60
C THR A 31 34.97 -18.14 50.07
N ALA A 32 34.30 -17.09 50.58
CA ALA A 32 34.47 -16.39 51.91
C ALA A 32 33.81 -14.98 51.88
N GLN A 33 32.61 -14.73 52.43
CA GLN A 33 32.29 -14.36 53.83
C GLN A 33 33.11 -13.22 54.49
N VAL A 34 32.46 -12.05 54.70
CA VAL A 34 32.49 -11.25 55.95
C VAL A 34 31.12 -10.57 56.14
N THR A 35 30.59 -10.59 57.36
CA THR A 35 29.36 -9.94 57.87
C THR A 35 29.61 -8.48 58.29
N THR A 36 28.64 -7.56 58.39
CA THR A 36 27.60 -7.47 59.43
C THR A 36 26.58 -6.36 59.14
N ASP A 37 25.30 -6.63 59.43
CA ASP A 37 24.36 -5.87 60.29
C ASP A 37 24.10 -4.35 60.08
N LEU A 38 22.93 -3.78 60.41
CA LEU A 38 21.56 -4.25 60.70
C LEU A 38 20.67 -2.99 60.75
N THR A 39 19.43 -3.04 60.24
CA THR A 39 18.21 -2.58 60.96
C THR A 39 16.98 -2.87 60.11
N ASN A 40 15.95 -3.45 60.74
CA ASN A 40 14.64 -3.70 60.13
C ASN A 40 13.77 -2.43 60.18
N GLU A 41 12.86 -2.30 59.22
CA GLU A 41 11.50 -1.89 59.58
C GLU A 41 10.48 -2.69 58.76
N VAL A 42 9.44 -3.17 59.44
CA VAL A 42 8.42 -4.10 58.91
C VAL A 42 7.09 -3.38 58.95
N LEU A 43 6.36 -3.37 57.83
CA LEU A 43 4.91 -3.18 57.88
C LEU A 43 4.17 -4.06 56.87
N THR A 44 2.97 -4.45 57.27
CA THR A 44 2.30 -5.70 56.88
C THR A 44 1.30 -5.54 55.74
N LYS A 45 1.07 -6.63 55.00
CA LYS A 45 -0.14 -6.80 54.19
C LYS A 45 -1.36 -7.04 55.10
N THR A 46 -2.52 -6.52 54.73
CA THR A 46 -3.82 -7.00 55.24
C THR A 46 -4.89 -6.82 54.17
N GLU A 47 -5.72 -7.84 53.99
CA GLU A 47 -6.89 -7.86 53.10
C GLU A 47 -8.12 -7.32 53.86
N VAL A 48 -9.05 -6.62 53.19
CA VAL A 48 -10.49 -6.72 53.53
C VAL A 48 -11.34 -6.51 52.26
N SER A 49 -12.44 -7.26 52.15
CA SER A 49 -13.42 -7.28 51.08
C SER A 49 -14.60 -6.30 51.30
N GLU A 50 -15.41 -6.12 50.24
CA GLU A 50 -16.86 -5.81 50.22
C GLU A 50 -17.56 -5.11 51.42
N VAL A 51 -18.22 -3.97 51.15
CA VAL A 51 -19.60 -3.67 51.60
C VAL A 51 -20.36 -2.87 50.52
N LEU A 52 -21.55 -3.31 50.12
CA LEU A 52 -22.54 -2.49 49.42
C LEU A 52 -23.35 -1.65 50.42
N THR A 53 -23.80 -0.44 50.06
CA THR A 53 -25.24 -0.12 49.87
C THR A 53 -25.58 1.36 49.58
N LYS A 54 -26.50 1.55 48.63
CA LYS A 54 -27.62 2.52 48.57
C LYS A 54 -27.41 4.02 48.88
N THR A 55 -27.65 4.86 47.88
CA THR A 55 -28.59 6.02 47.89
C THR A 55 -28.89 6.32 46.40
N GLU A 56 -30.02 5.90 45.83
CA GLU A 56 -31.34 6.54 45.78
C GLU A 56 -31.50 7.74 44.82
N VAL A 57 -32.69 7.84 44.23
CA VAL A 57 -33.05 8.58 43.01
C VAL A 57 -33.70 9.92 43.36
N SER A 58 -33.49 10.94 42.52
CA SER A 58 -34.47 12.03 42.38
C SER A 58 -34.48 12.61 40.96
N GLU A 59 -35.57 12.36 40.23
CA GLU A 59 -35.90 13.05 38.98
C GLU A 59 -36.48 14.44 39.28
N THR A 60 -36.23 15.42 38.41
CA THR A 60 -37.13 16.58 38.25
C THR A 60 -37.28 16.94 36.78
N LEU A 61 -38.51 16.80 36.28
CA LEU A 61 -38.97 17.22 34.97
C LEU A 61 -39.34 18.71 34.96
N THR A 62 -39.05 19.42 33.87
CA THR A 62 -39.77 20.65 33.49
C THR A 62 -40.13 20.60 32.01
N LYS A 63 -41.45 20.71 31.73
CA LYS A 63 -42.02 20.97 30.39
C LYS A 63 -41.71 22.43 29.99
N THR A 64 -41.75 22.84 28.72
CA THR A 64 -42.89 23.55 28.06
C THR A 64 -42.25 24.47 27.01
N GLU A 65 -42.67 24.60 25.74
CA GLU A 65 -43.64 23.84 24.92
C GLU A 65 -43.33 24.05 23.42
N VAL A 66 -44.22 23.62 22.49
CA VAL A 66 -44.14 23.94 21.05
C VAL A 66 -45.50 24.41 20.54
N SER A 67 -45.56 25.61 19.95
CA SER A 67 -46.77 26.19 19.33
C SER A 67 -46.73 26.12 17.80
N GLU A 68 -47.91 25.97 17.19
CA GLU A 68 -48.10 25.59 15.78
C GLU A 68 -48.76 26.70 14.93
N ILE A 69 -48.61 26.61 13.59
CA ILE A 69 -49.54 27.14 12.54
C ILE A 69 -49.55 28.69 12.32
N PRO A 70 -49.83 29.26 11.12
CA PRO A 70 -50.48 28.70 9.92
C PRO A 70 -49.77 28.81 8.55
N ILE A 71 -50.41 28.18 7.57
CA ILE A 71 -50.10 28.10 6.12
C ILE A 71 -50.73 29.28 5.34
N SER A 72 -50.06 29.77 4.29
CA SER A 72 -50.72 30.45 3.16
C SER A 72 -50.04 30.17 1.81
N LYS A 73 -50.84 30.21 0.73
CA LYS A 73 -50.54 29.99 -0.70
C LYS A 73 -51.63 30.73 -1.51
N PRO A 74 -51.51 30.91 -2.85
CA PRO A 74 -50.32 30.99 -3.73
C PRO A 74 -50.35 32.22 -4.68
N VAL A 75 -49.27 32.48 -5.42
CA VAL A 75 -49.30 33.23 -6.70
C VAL A 75 -48.40 32.50 -7.73
N SER A 76 -48.74 32.61 -9.02
CA SER A 76 -48.31 31.72 -10.11
C SER A 76 -47.67 32.45 -11.29
N THR A 77 -46.55 31.91 -11.81
CA THR A 77 -46.04 31.82 -13.21
C THR A 77 -44.55 31.37 -13.12
N GLU A 78 -43.91 30.70 -14.08
CA GLU A 78 -44.32 30.12 -15.37
C GLU A 78 -43.58 28.79 -15.66
N LYS A 79 -43.71 28.22 -16.87
CA LYS A 79 -43.52 26.78 -17.15
C LYS A 79 -42.06 26.34 -17.41
N GLY A 80 -41.68 25.20 -16.82
CA GLY A 80 -40.50 24.41 -17.19
C GLY A 80 -40.70 22.92 -16.88
N SER A 81 -40.29 22.03 -17.80
CA SER A 81 -40.56 20.58 -17.75
C SER A 81 -39.89 19.87 -16.55
N PRO A 82 -40.55 18.90 -15.88
CA PRO A 82 -39.98 18.23 -14.72
C PRO A 82 -38.94 17.15 -15.10
N PRO A 83 -37.76 17.09 -14.46
CA PRO A 83 -36.81 16.00 -14.64
C PRO A 83 -37.30 14.72 -13.94
N LEU A 84 -36.98 13.56 -14.53
CA LEU A 84 -37.38 12.24 -14.04
C LEU A 84 -36.83 11.96 -12.63
N LYS A 85 -37.73 11.87 -11.64
CA LYS A 85 -37.38 11.51 -10.25
C LYS A 85 -36.82 10.09 -10.15
N ARG A 86 -35.50 9.95 -9.97
CA ARG A 86 -34.85 8.66 -9.63
C ARG A 86 -35.36 8.19 -8.26
N LYS A 87 -36.00 7.01 -8.19
CA LYS A 87 -36.41 6.38 -6.92
C LYS A 87 -35.16 6.06 -6.07
N ARG A 88 -35.16 6.53 -4.82
CA ARG A 88 -34.05 6.34 -3.86
C ARG A 88 -34.34 5.12 -2.99
N TYR A 89 -33.57 4.05 -3.16
CA TYR A 89 -33.75 2.78 -2.42
C TYR A 89 -33.07 2.83 -1.06
N THR A 90 -33.86 3.00 0.01
CA THR A 90 -33.36 3.22 1.38
C THR A 90 -32.91 1.93 2.06
N THR A 91 -33.51 0.76 1.77
CA THR A 91 -33.14 -0.51 2.41
C THR A 91 -32.40 -1.47 1.48
N ALA A 92 -31.74 -2.48 2.07
CA ALA A 92 -31.10 -3.57 1.33
C ALA A 92 -32.12 -4.50 0.64
N ARG A 93 -33.36 -4.57 1.14
CA ARG A 93 -34.46 -5.35 0.55
C ARG A 93 -34.92 -4.71 -0.76
N ASP A 94 -35.13 -3.40 -0.78
CA ASP A 94 -35.59 -2.68 -1.98
C ASP A 94 -34.59 -2.82 -3.14
N ARG A 95 -33.28 -2.78 -2.84
CA ARG A 95 -32.21 -3.01 -3.82
C ARG A 95 -32.28 -4.42 -4.43
N ARG A 96 -32.55 -5.45 -3.62
CA ARG A 96 -32.70 -6.84 -4.07
C ARG A 96 -33.95 -7.04 -4.94
N GLU A 97 -35.09 -6.47 -4.55
CA GLU A 97 -36.33 -6.57 -5.33
C GLU A 97 -36.21 -5.84 -6.68
N HIS A 98 -35.60 -4.65 -6.71
CA HIS A 98 -35.34 -3.93 -7.96
C HIS A 98 -34.48 -4.76 -8.93
N LEU A 99 -33.34 -5.28 -8.46
CA LEU A 99 -32.48 -6.18 -9.24
C LEU A 99 -33.26 -7.37 -9.80
N SER A 100 -34.11 -8.01 -9.00
CA SER A 100 -34.91 -9.16 -9.46
C SER A 100 -35.88 -8.82 -10.60
N LYS A 101 -36.48 -7.62 -10.58
CA LYS A 101 -37.41 -7.14 -11.62
C LYS A 101 -36.67 -6.75 -12.90
N THR A 102 -35.53 -6.05 -12.78
CA THR A 102 -34.66 -5.73 -13.94
C THR A 102 -34.12 -6.99 -14.62
N PHE A 103 -33.77 -8.04 -13.87
CA PHE A 103 -33.32 -9.32 -14.44
C PHE A 103 -34.41 -10.09 -15.19
N LYS A 104 -35.68 -10.01 -14.78
CA LYS A 104 -36.80 -10.62 -15.52
C LYS A 104 -37.08 -9.89 -16.84
N SER A 105 -37.10 -8.56 -16.83
CA SER A 105 -37.27 -7.74 -18.04
C SER A 105 -36.14 -7.97 -19.06
N ARG A 106 -34.88 -8.03 -18.61
CA ARG A 106 -33.73 -8.31 -19.49
C ARG A 106 -33.72 -9.71 -20.12
N LYS A 107 -34.57 -10.64 -19.68
CA LYS A 107 -34.67 -11.97 -20.31
C LYS A 107 -35.56 -11.94 -21.57
N GLY A 108 -36.64 -11.14 -21.56
CA GLY A 108 -37.54 -11.00 -22.72
C GLY A 108 -36.85 -10.44 -23.96
N ASN A 109 -36.28 -9.24 -23.87
CA ASN A 109 -35.61 -8.59 -25.01
C ASN A 109 -34.49 -9.43 -25.65
N ARG A 110 -33.84 -10.32 -24.88
CA ARG A 110 -32.68 -11.09 -25.35
C ARG A 110 -33.06 -12.26 -26.25
N ASP A 111 -34.30 -12.72 -26.16
CA ASP A 111 -34.83 -13.78 -27.03
C ASP A 111 -35.39 -13.18 -28.35
N GLU A 112 -35.87 -11.93 -28.33
CA GLU A 112 -36.28 -11.18 -29.54
C GLU A 112 -35.08 -10.73 -30.40
N GLU A 113 -34.04 -10.12 -29.79
CA GLU A 113 -32.79 -9.74 -30.49
C GLU A 113 -32.15 -10.93 -31.20
N ARG A 114 -32.24 -12.13 -30.62
CA ARG A 114 -31.65 -13.35 -31.17
C ARG A 114 -32.36 -13.85 -32.42
N SER A 115 -33.60 -13.41 -32.68
CA SER A 115 -34.35 -13.75 -33.88
C SER A 115 -34.01 -12.86 -35.07
N SER A 116 -33.74 -11.56 -34.86
CA SER A 116 -33.48 -10.61 -35.95
C SER A 116 -32.08 -10.74 -36.57
N TYR A 117 -31.08 -11.19 -35.80
CA TYR A 117 -29.74 -11.44 -36.34
C TYR A 117 -29.68 -12.68 -37.25
N ARG A 118 -30.55 -13.67 -37.03
CA ARG A 118 -30.50 -14.95 -37.75
C ARG A 118 -31.07 -14.86 -39.18
N SER A 119 -31.84 -13.83 -39.50
CA SER A 119 -32.42 -13.59 -40.83
C SER A 119 -31.53 -12.75 -41.76
N ASN A 120 -30.43 -12.17 -41.27
CA ASN A 120 -29.56 -11.29 -42.06
C ASN A 120 -28.28 -11.98 -42.61
N GLU A 121 -27.92 -13.18 -42.15
CA GLU A 121 -26.71 -13.89 -42.62
C GLU A 121 -26.91 -14.66 -43.95
N GLU A 122 -28.15 -14.93 -44.38
CA GLU A 122 -28.41 -15.76 -45.58
C GLU A 122 -28.31 -15.01 -46.92
N ASN A 123 -28.10 -13.68 -46.92
CA ASN A 123 -28.30 -12.85 -48.14
C ASN A 123 -27.10 -12.00 -48.58
N SER A 124 -25.87 -12.32 -48.16
CA SER A 124 -24.65 -11.61 -48.59
C SER A 124 -23.47 -12.54 -48.90
N SER A 125 -23.67 -13.46 -49.84
CA SER A 125 -22.58 -14.27 -50.43
C SER A 125 -22.51 -14.05 -51.95
N LYS A 126 -21.63 -13.15 -52.39
CA LYS A 126 -20.91 -13.14 -53.70
C LYS A 126 -20.17 -11.82 -53.92
N THR A 127 -18.85 -11.83 -53.83
CA THR A 127 -17.89 -11.37 -54.86
C THR A 127 -16.49 -11.82 -54.43
N SER A 128 -15.62 -12.10 -55.41
CA SER A 128 -14.26 -12.66 -55.31
C SER A 128 -13.26 -11.70 -54.59
N CYS A 129 -12.02 -12.07 -54.24
CA CYS A 129 -11.13 -13.09 -54.84
C CYS A 129 -10.11 -13.74 -53.86
N ASP A 130 -9.45 -14.77 -54.39
CA ASP A 130 -8.66 -15.82 -53.75
C ASP A 130 -7.17 -15.45 -53.58
N VAL A 131 -6.56 -15.78 -52.43
CA VAL A 131 -5.28 -16.51 -52.36
C VAL A 131 -5.30 -17.39 -51.09
N THR A 132 -5.14 -18.70 -51.28
CA THR A 132 -5.27 -19.74 -50.25
C THR A 132 -4.04 -19.87 -49.34
N SER A 133 -4.30 -20.09 -48.05
CA SER A 133 -3.43 -20.89 -47.16
C SER A 133 -4.28 -21.59 -46.08
N ASP A 134 -5.31 -22.32 -46.53
CA ASP A 134 -6.17 -23.12 -45.65
C ASP A 134 -5.38 -24.27 -45.01
N THR A 135 -4.87 -24.00 -43.80
CA THR A 135 -4.49 -25.04 -42.86
C THR A 135 -5.59 -25.09 -41.80
N PRO A 136 -6.33 -26.21 -41.63
CA PRO A 136 -7.34 -26.31 -40.59
C PRO A 136 -6.66 -26.18 -39.22
N VAL A 137 -6.86 -25.06 -38.53
CA VAL A 137 -6.34 -24.88 -37.17
C VAL A 137 -7.12 -25.83 -36.25
N GLU A 138 -6.51 -26.97 -35.93
CA GLU A 138 -7.08 -27.93 -34.98
C GLU A 138 -7.37 -27.24 -33.65
N LYS A 139 -8.65 -27.18 -33.29
CA LYS A 139 -9.09 -26.58 -32.03
C LYS A 139 -8.75 -27.53 -30.88
N GLU A 140 -7.80 -27.12 -30.05
CA GLU A 140 -7.35 -27.90 -28.89
C GLU A 140 -8.54 -28.36 -28.01
N PRO A 141 -8.50 -29.59 -27.46
CA PRO A 141 -9.58 -30.11 -26.64
C PRO A 141 -9.80 -29.26 -25.39
N ARG A 142 -11.04 -28.79 -25.20
CA ARG A 142 -11.41 -27.83 -24.15
C ARG A 142 -11.32 -28.45 -22.74
N LYS A 143 -10.19 -28.23 -22.08
CA LYS A 143 -9.98 -28.62 -20.67
C LYS A 143 -10.83 -27.79 -19.69
N PRO A 144 -11.30 -28.37 -18.56
CA PRO A 144 -12.18 -27.70 -17.63
C PRO A 144 -11.46 -26.63 -16.78
N LYS A 145 -11.84 -25.36 -16.94
CA LYS A 145 -11.31 -24.25 -16.15
C LYS A 145 -11.98 -24.16 -14.77
N LYS A 146 -11.21 -23.86 -13.72
CA LYS A 146 -11.70 -23.59 -12.35
C LYS A 146 -11.40 -22.14 -11.96
N LYS A 147 -12.28 -21.51 -11.16
CA LYS A 147 -11.97 -20.20 -10.55
C LYS A 147 -11.01 -20.46 -9.39
N VAL A 148 -9.89 -19.76 -9.38
CA VAL A 148 -8.86 -19.85 -8.35
C VAL A 148 -8.53 -18.47 -7.79
N ALA A 149 -7.95 -18.46 -6.60
CA ALA A 149 -7.13 -17.38 -6.08
C ALA A 149 -5.66 -17.79 -6.22
N VAL A 150 -4.80 -16.92 -6.73
CA VAL A 150 -3.36 -17.17 -6.87
C VAL A 150 -2.62 -16.15 -6.02
N LEU A 151 -1.76 -16.65 -5.14
CA LEU A 151 -0.95 -15.86 -4.21
C LEU A 151 0.36 -15.54 -4.92
N VAL A 152 0.68 -14.26 -5.03
CA VAL A 152 1.83 -13.76 -5.82
C VAL A 152 2.68 -12.79 -5.01
N GLY A 153 3.97 -12.74 -5.26
CA GLY A 153 4.89 -11.72 -4.77
C GLY A 153 5.70 -11.14 -5.93
N PHE A 154 6.06 -9.87 -5.85
CA PHE A 154 6.85 -9.19 -6.87
C PHE A 154 7.62 -7.99 -6.33
N CYS A 155 8.80 -7.72 -6.92
CA CYS A 155 9.47 -6.44 -6.81
C CYS A 155 9.05 -5.54 -7.98
N GLY A 156 8.50 -4.37 -7.67
CA GLY A 156 7.87 -3.46 -8.65
C GLY A 156 8.83 -2.62 -9.47
N THR A 157 10.14 -2.66 -9.20
CA THR A 157 11.14 -1.90 -9.96
C THR A 157 11.14 -2.33 -11.43
N GLY A 158 11.10 -1.35 -12.33
CA GLY A 158 11.00 -1.57 -13.78
C GLY A 158 9.57 -1.83 -14.30
N TYR A 159 8.55 -1.78 -13.42
CA TYR A 159 7.14 -1.95 -13.78
C TYR A 159 6.31 -0.70 -13.48
N GLN A 160 5.35 -0.42 -14.36
CA GLN A 160 4.40 0.69 -14.24
C GLN A 160 3.16 0.29 -13.44
N GLY A 161 3.38 -0.40 -12.32
CA GLY A 161 2.35 -0.89 -11.40
C GLY A 161 1.79 -2.28 -11.73
N MET A 162 0.77 -2.68 -10.98
CA MET A 162 0.17 -4.02 -11.10
C MET A 162 -0.71 -4.18 -12.34
N GLN A 163 -1.61 -3.23 -12.60
CA GLN A 163 -2.72 -3.37 -13.55
C GLN A 163 -2.26 -3.18 -14.99
N ILE A 164 -2.74 -4.03 -15.92
CA ILE A 164 -2.48 -3.88 -17.36
C ILE A 164 -2.99 -2.53 -17.88
N ASN A 165 -2.07 -1.75 -18.43
CA ASN A 165 -2.29 -0.47 -19.10
C ASN A 165 -1.70 -0.52 -20.53
N ARG A 166 -2.18 0.32 -21.45
CA ARG A 166 -1.65 0.36 -22.82
C ARG A 166 -0.19 0.85 -22.83
N ASN A 167 0.67 0.19 -23.60
CA ASN A 167 2.09 0.53 -23.80
C ASN A 167 2.95 0.56 -22.52
N ALA A 168 2.51 -0.11 -21.45
CA ALA A 168 3.15 -0.08 -20.14
C ALA A 168 3.50 -1.50 -19.68
N LYS A 169 4.78 -1.75 -19.38
CA LYS A 169 5.21 -3.04 -18.77
C LYS A 169 4.63 -3.14 -17.36
N THR A 170 3.76 -4.12 -17.13
CA THR A 170 2.97 -4.27 -15.90
C THR A 170 3.03 -5.69 -15.36
N ILE A 171 2.86 -5.85 -14.04
CA ILE A 171 3.01 -7.16 -13.39
C ILE A 171 1.92 -8.14 -13.88
N GLU A 172 0.68 -7.68 -14.05
CA GLU A 172 -0.41 -8.53 -14.59
C GLU A 172 -0.16 -8.99 -16.03
N GLU A 173 0.58 -8.23 -16.86
CA GLU A 173 0.89 -8.63 -18.22
C GLU A 173 1.87 -9.81 -18.26
N ASP A 174 2.99 -9.72 -17.52
CA ASP A 174 3.98 -10.80 -17.43
C ASP A 174 3.38 -12.04 -16.74
N LEU A 175 2.56 -11.86 -15.70
CA LEU A 175 1.78 -12.94 -15.09
C LEU A 175 0.85 -13.61 -16.11
N PHE A 176 0.09 -12.83 -16.89
CA PHE A 176 -0.85 -13.37 -17.88
C PHE A 176 -0.13 -14.15 -18.99
N LYS A 177 1.00 -13.63 -19.50
CA LYS A 177 1.87 -14.34 -20.45
C LYS A 177 2.38 -15.66 -19.86
N ALA A 178 2.84 -15.68 -18.62
CA ALA A 178 3.32 -16.88 -17.95
C ALA A 178 2.20 -17.93 -17.74
N PHE A 179 0.97 -17.53 -17.39
CA PHE A 179 -0.17 -18.45 -17.33
C PHE A 179 -0.55 -19.05 -18.69
N VAL A 180 -0.37 -18.32 -19.78
CA VAL A 180 -0.57 -18.83 -21.15
C VAL A 180 0.53 -19.82 -21.51
N ALA A 181 1.81 -19.46 -21.29
CA ALA A 181 2.96 -20.30 -21.60
C ALA A 181 2.96 -21.63 -20.81
N ALA A 182 2.58 -21.60 -19.53
CA ALA A 182 2.41 -22.79 -18.70
C ALA A 182 1.17 -23.66 -19.06
N GLY A 183 0.36 -23.25 -20.05
CA GLY A 183 -0.86 -23.95 -20.46
C GLY A 183 -2.05 -23.81 -19.49
N ALA A 184 -1.94 -22.96 -18.47
CA ALA A 184 -3.02 -22.68 -17.52
C ALA A 184 -4.18 -21.92 -18.20
N ILE A 185 -3.87 -21.11 -19.21
CA ILE A 185 -4.83 -20.40 -20.05
C ILE A 185 -4.75 -20.94 -21.48
N SER A 186 -5.87 -21.44 -21.99
CA SER A 186 -6.01 -21.94 -23.38
C SER A 186 -5.84 -20.81 -24.41
N LYS A 187 -5.28 -21.11 -25.59
CA LYS A 187 -5.08 -20.18 -26.72
C LYS A 187 -6.33 -19.35 -27.08
N ASP A 188 -7.53 -19.93 -27.09
CA ASP A 188 -8.83 -19.24 -27.27
C ASP A 188 -9.07 -18.02 -26.33
N ASN A 189 -8.28 -17.89 -25.26
CA ASN A 189 -8.46 -16.90 -24.19
C ASN A 189 -7.12 -16.21 -23.81
N SER A 190 -6.06 -16.35 -24.60
CA SER A 190 -4.74 -15.76 -24.34
C SER A 190 -4.59 -14.33 -24.87
N ASP A 191 -5.65 -13.75 -25.43
CA ASP A 191 -5.70 -12.42 -26.02
C ASP A 191 -6.30 -11.36 -25.07
N ASP A 192 -7.23 -11.75 -24.19
CA ASP A 192 -7.91 -10.83 -23.27
C ASP A 192 -8.06 -11.42 -21.85
N PRO A 193 -7.38 -10.85 -20.83
CA PRO A 193 -7.52 -11.22 -19.41
C PRO A 193 -8.96 -11.19 -18.87
N ARG A 194 -9.87 -10.41 -19.47
CA ARG A 194 -11.29 -10.37 -19.09
C ARG A 194 -12.00 -11.69 -19.40
N LYS A 195 -11.59 -12.44 -20.43
CA LYS A 195 -12.15 -13.76 -20.77
C LYS A 195 -11.92 -14.79 -19.65
N VAL A 196 -10.77 -14.74 -18.98
CA VAL A 196 -10.49 -15.55 -17.77
C VAL A 196 -10.96 -14.90 -16.47
N SER A 197 -11.59 -13.72 -16.55
CA SER A 197 -12.09 -12.96 -15.40
C SER A 197 -10.99 -12.68 -14.35
N LEU A 198 -9.83 -12.21 -14.82
CA LEU A 198 -8.69 -11.82 -14.00
C LEU A 198 -9.03 -10.59 -13.16
N MET A 199 -8.86 -10.69 -11.83
CA MET A 199 -9.12 -9.62 -10.86
C MET A 199 -8.13 -9.67 -9.70
N ARG A 200 -7.46 -8.55 -9.41
CA ARG A 200 -6.55 -8.31 -8.28
C ARG A 200 -7.26 -7.92 -6.96
N ALA A 201 -6.61 -8.19 -5.82
CA ALA A 201 -7.06 -7.82 -4.47
C ALA A 201 -6.66 -6.38 -4.08
N ALA A 202 -5.46 -5.98 -4.49
CA ALA A 202 -4.90 -4.64 -4.35
C ALA A 202 -4.28 -4.20 -5.69
N ARG A 203 -4.50 -2.93 -6.05
CA ARG A 203 -3.67 -2.21 -7.03
C ARG A 203 -2.38 -1.77 -6.32
N THR A 204 -1.26 -1.75 -7.03
CA THR A 204 -0.01 -1.12 -6.58
C THR A 204 0.43 -0.13 -7.65
N ASP A 205 0.91 1.02 -7.19
CA ASP A 205 1.35 2.12 -8.05
C ASP A 205 2.69 1.78 -8.74
N LYS A 206 3.16 2.65 -9.64
CA LYS A 206 4.47 2.53 -10.30
C LYS A 206 5.59 2.36 -9.24
N GLY A 207 6.45 1.36 -9.44
CA GLY A 207 7.56 1.03 -8.54
C GLY A 207 7.19 0.30 -7.24
N VAL A 208 5.94 0.35 -6.77
CA VAL A 208 5.54 -0.23 -5.48
C VAL A 208 5.61 -1.76 -5.49
N HIS A 209 6.28 -2.33 -4.48
CA HIS A 209 6.52 -3.77 -4.34
C HIS A 209 5.35 -4.48 -3.64
N ALA A 210 5.29 -5.81 -3.75
CA ALA A 210 4.38 -6.64 -2.95
C ALA A 210 5.06 -7.95 -2.53
N ALA A 211 5.15 -8.19 -1.23
CA ALA A 211 5.54 -9.50 -0.69
C ALA A 211 4.42 -10.53 -0.95
N GLY A 212 3.18 -10.13 -0.68
CA GLY A 212 1.96 -10.86 -0.98
C GLY A 212 0.90 -9.96 -1.62
N ASN A 213 0.51 -10.28 -2.85
CA ASN A 213 -0.74 -9.83 -3.47
C ASN A 213 -1.54 -11.08 -3.87
N LEU A 214 -2.81 -10.88 -4.24
CA LEU A 214 -3.68 -11.96 -4.67
C LEU A 214 -4.42 -11.56 -5.94
N ILE A 215 -4.33 -12.41 -6.95
CA ILE A 215 -5.17 -12.33 -8.14
C ILE A 215 -6.16 -13.49 -8.15
N SER A 216 -7.25 -13.34 -8.90
CA SER A 216 -8.23 -14.41 -9.09
C SER A 216 -8.62 -14.50 -10.56
N LEU A 217 -8.56 -15.70 -11.12
CA LEU A 217 -8.82 -15.96 -12.54
C LEU A 217 -9.37 -17.38 -12.75
N LYS A 218 -9.86 -17.66 -13.96
CA LYS A 218 -10.31 -18.98 -14.40
C LYS A 218 -9.21 -19.66 -15.20
N MET A 219 -8.55 -20.65 -14.61
CA MET A 219 -7.44 -21.38 -15.26
C MET A 219 -7.63 -22.90 -15.18
N ILE A 220 -6.90 -23.62 -16.02
CA ILE A 220 -6.79 -25.08 -15.99
C ILE A 220 -5.82 -25.42 -14.85
N ILE A 221 -6.27 -26.22 -13.88
CA ILE A 221 -5.46 -26.57 -12.69
C ILE A 221 -4.92 -28.00 -12.72
N ASP A 222 -5.46 -28.84 -13.61
CA ASP A 222 -5.14 -30.28 -13.72
C ASP A 222 -3.83 -30.49 -14.51
N ILE A 223 -2.79 -29.71 -14.18
CA ILE A 223 -1.47 -29.69 -14.81
C ILE A 223 -0.43 -30.05 -13.73
N PRO A 224 0.37 -31.12 -13.90
CA PRO A 224 1.43 -31.45 -12.94
C PRO A 224 2.42 -30.30 -12.78
N ASN A 225 2.80 -29.99 -11.54
CA ASN A 225 3.75 -28.96 -11.15
C ASN A 225 3.44 -27.56 -11.73
N LEU A 226 2.15 -27.19 -11.77
CA LEU A 226 1.68 -25.95 -12.39
C LEU A 226 2.36 -24.68 -11.84
N VAL A 227 2.59 -24.60 -10.52
CA VAL A 227 3.24 -23.43 -9.89
C VAL A 227 4.69 -23.28 -10.36
N GLU A 228 5.43 -24.38 -10.48
CA GLU A 228 6.80 -24.40 -10.98
C GLU A 228 6.85 -23.94 -12.44
N LYS A 229 5.99 -24.52 -13.30
CA LYS A 229 5.89 -24.15 -14.72
C LYS A 229 5.51 -22.70 -14.97
N ILE A 230 4.67 -22.11 -14.12
CA ILE A 230 4.37 -20.67 -14.23
C ILE A 230 5.61 -19.86 -13.81
N ASN A 231 6.29 -20.23 -12.73
CA ASN A 231 7.51 -19.56 -12.27
C ASN A 231 8.69 -19.68 -13.24
N GLU A 232 8.83 -20.78 -13.99
CA GLU A 232 9.81 -20.96 -15.08
C GLU A 232 9.61 -19.95 -16.22
N ASN A 233 8.39 -19.43 -16.39
CA ASN A 233 8.04 -18.42 -17.39
C ASN A 233 7.99 -16.99 -16.80
N LEU A 234 8.48 -16.79 -15.57
CA LEU A 234 8.55 -15.50 -14.88
C LEU A 234 9.99 -15.10 -14.58
N THR A 235 10.24 -13.79 -14.56
CA THR A 235 11.51 -13.23 -14.09
C THR A 235 11.70 -13.49 -12.60
N ASP A 236 12.95 -13.50 -12.14
CA ASP A 236 13.29 -13.84 -10.74
C ASP A 236 12.62 -12.93 -9.69
N GLN A 237 12.28 -11.71 -10.10
CA GLN A 237 11.59 -10.70 -9.30
C GLN A 237 10.05 -10.85 -9.25
N ILE A 238 9.45 -11.87 -9.87
CA ILE A 238 8.02 -12.22 -9.76
C ILE A 238 7.89 -13.70 -9.39
N ARG A 239 7.05 -14.00 -8.40
CA ARG A 239 6.84 -15.35 -7.88
C ARG A 239 5.37 -15.66 -7.62
N ILE A 240 4.95 -16.84 -8.06
CA ILE A 240 3.73 -17.51 -7.60
C ILE A 240 4.09 -18.31 -6.35
N TRP A 241 3.46 -18.00 -5.23
CA TRP A 241 3.58 -18.78 -3.99
C TRP A 241 2.78 -20.07 -4.06
N GLY A 242 1.55 -19.96 -4.59
CA GLY A 242 0.64 -21.06 -4.81
C GLY A 242 -0.73 -20.58 -5.28
N PHE A 243 -1.69 -21.50 -5.35
CA PHE A 243 -3.07 -21.18 -5.67
C PHE A 243 -4.06 -22.01 -4.86
N VAL A 244 -5.26 -21.47 -4.71
CA VAL A 244 -6.36 -22.00 -3.92
C VAL A 244 -7.61 -22.08 -4.81
N LYS A 245 -8.32 -23.19 -4.80
CA LYS A 245 -9.55 -23.38 -5.57
C LYS A 245 -10.73 -22.72 -4.86
N THR A 246 -11.33 -21.71 -5.50
CA THR A 246 -12.36 -20.87 -4.88
C THR A 246 -13.76 -21.13 -5.42
N ILE A 247 -14.77 -20.54 -4.77
CA ILE A 247 -16.15 -20.53 -5.27
C ILE A 247 -16.25 -19.82 -6.63
N ARG A 248 -17.20 -20.23 -7.48
CA ARG A 248 -17.35 -19.70 -8.86
C ARG A 248 -17.50 -18.17 -8.93
N SER A 249 -18.05 -17.56 -7.89
CA SER A 249 -18.29 -16.12 -7.74
C SER A 249 -17.18 -15.37 -6.97
N PHE A 250 -16.06 -16.01 -6.67
CA PHE A 250 -14.97 -15.37 -5.92
C PHE A 250 -14.38 -14.20 -6.72
N HIS A 251 -14.17 -13.07 -6.04
CA HIS A 251 -13.66 -11.85 -6.65
C HIS A 251 -12.68 -11.16 -5.69
N ALA A 252 -11.39 -11.17 -6.02
CA ALA A 252 -10.31 -10.75 -5.13
C ALA A 252 -10.52 -9.34 -4.53
N LYS A 253 -10.86 -8.32 -5.33
CA LYS A 253 -11.08 -6.93 -4.85
C LYS A 253 -12.17 -6.81 -3.77
N THR A 254 -13.30 -7.50 -3.94
CA THR A 254 -14.54 -7.28 -3.17
C THR A 254 -14.71 -8.24 -1.99
N LEU A 255 -14.02 -9.38 -1.99
CA LEU A 255 -13.95 -10.31 -0.86
C LEU A 255 -12.69 -10.12 0.01
N CYS A 256 -11.81 -9.19 -0.35
CA CYS A 256 -10.67 -8.78 0.47
C CYS A 256 -11.13 -7.79 1.56
N ASP A 257 -11.11 -8.25 2.80
CA ASP A 257 -11.61 -7.54 3.99
C ASP A 257 -10.71 -6.37 4.39
N SER A 258 -9.40 -6.56 4.30
CA SER A 258 -8.37 -5.63 4.77
C SER A 258 -7.03 -5.89 4.07
N ARG A 259 -6.09 -4.96 4.16
CA ARG A 259 -4.73 -5.07 3.62
C ARG A 259 -3.72 -4.71 4.70
N ILE A 260 -2.61 -5.42 4.70
CA ILE A 260 -1.43 -5.12 5.50
C ILE A 260 -0.37 -4.57 4.54
N TYR A 261 0.12 -3.37 4.83
CA TYR A 261 1.25 -2.76 4.16
C TYR A 261 2.41 -2.65 5.14
N GLU A 262 3.62 -2.66 4.60
CA GLU A 262 4.83 -2.31 5.32
C GLU A 262 5.47 -1.09 4.65
N TYR A 263 5.94 -0.13 5.45
CA TYR A 263 6.72 1.01 4.99
C TYR A 263 8.08 0.99 5.69
N LEU A 264 9.15 0.87 4.91
CA LEU A 264 10.53 0.96 5.37
C LEU A 264 11.04 2.40 5.22
N LEU A 265 11.72 2.90 6.26
CA LEU A 265 12.44 4.17 6.21
C LEU A 265 13.74 4.09 7.04
N PRO A 266 14.79 4.81 6.64
CA PRO A 266 15.98 4.96 7.47
C PRO A 266 15.67 5.88 8.67
N THR A 267 16.28 5.63 9.83
CA THR A 267 15.97 6.39 11.05
C THR A 267 16.50 7.81 11.04
N TYR A 268 17.50 8.12 10.20
CA TYR A 268 18.05 9.46 10.05
C TYR A 268 16.99 10.51 9.68
N VAL A 269 15.83 10.11 9.11
CA VAL A 269 14.75 11.07 8.79
C VAL A 269 14.19 11.77 10.03
N PHE A 270 14.37 11.20 11.23
CA PHE A 270 13.96 11.79 12.50
C PHE A 270 14.98 12.76 13.11
N ILE A 271 16.14 12.99 12.47
CA ILE A 271 17.07 14.05 12.87
C ILE A 271 16.33 15.41 12.83
N PRO A 272 16.35 16.23 13.89
CA PRO A 272 15.68 17.54 13.90
C PRO A 272 16.07 18.45 12.73
N ARG A 273 15.17 19.35 12.31
CA ARG A 273 15.45 20.30 11.21
C ARG A 273 16.35 21.45 11.69
N GLU A 274 17.38 21.80 10.91
CA GLU A 274 18.29 22.92 11.22
C GLU A 274 17.68 24.27 10.82
N ARG A 275 16.56 24.64 11.48
CA ARG A 275 15.65 25.72 11.07
C ARG A 275 16.36 27.04 10.74
N GLU A 276 17.29 27.49 11.57
CA GLU A 276 18.00 28.75 11.37
C GLU A 276 18.89 28.74 10.11
N GLN A 277 19.58 27.62 9.86
CA GLN A 277 20.43 27.45 8.68
C GLN A 277 19.62 27.45 7.39
N ILE A 278 18.46 26.76 7.40
CA ILE A 278 17.52 26.72 6.28
C ILE A 278 16.95 28.13 5.99
N ILE A 279 16.50 28.85 7.02
CA ILE A 279 15.98 30.22 6.87
C ILE A 279 17.06 31.17 6.32
N ASN A 280 18.30 31.06 6.81
CA ASN A 280 19.41 31.87 6.32
C ASN A 280 19.78 31.53 4.87
N SER A 281 19.75 30.25 4.50
CA SER A 281 19.94 29.79 3.11
C SER A 281 18.85 30.32 2.18
N ILE A 282 17.58 30.23 2.57
CA ILE A 282 16.45 30.79 1.81
C ILE A 282 16.63 32.30 1.61
N ARG A 283 16.94 33.06 2.67
CA ARG A 283 17.20 34.50 2.57
C ARG A 283 18.34 34.83 1.60
N GLN A 284 19.44 34.08 1.64
CA GLN A 284 20.57 34.27 0.72
C GLN A 284 20.22 33.94 -0.74
N LEU A 285 19.34 32.96 -0.98
CA LEU A 285 18.84 32.64 -2.32
C LEU A 285 17.92 33.76 -2.84
N SER A 286 16.97 34.23 -2.03
CA SER A 286 16.09 35.35 -2.38
C SER A 286 16.87 36.65 -2.67
N VAL A 287 17.90 36.98 -1.88
CA VAL A 287 18.72 38.18 -2.10
C VAL A 287 19.56 38.11 -3.39
N LYS A 288 19.82 36.92 -3.92
CA LYS A 288 20.54 36.75 -5.21
C LYS A 288 19.63 36.86 -6.44
N GLN A 289 18.30 36.90 -6.26
CA GLN A 289 17.32 36.92 -7.34
C GLN A 289 16.40 38.14 -7.19
N ASN A 290 16.74 39.22 -7.89
CA ASN A 290 15.90 40.42 -7.96
C ASN A 290 14.63 40.14 -8.80
N ASP A 291 13.49 39.80 -8.19
CA ASP A 291 12.18 40.45 -8.43
C ASP A 291 11.00 39.90 -7.61
N ASP A 292 9.95 40.72 -7.46
CA ASP A 292 8.71 40.48 -6.70
C ASP A 292 7.74 39.46 -7.36
N GLN A 293 8.19 38.23 -7.62
CA GLN A 293 7.30 37.12 -8.00
C GLN A 293 7.52 35.90 -7.11
N THR A 294 6.43 35.18 -6.79
CA THR A 294 6.44 33.97 -5.95
C THR A 294 7.14 32.80 -6.66
N GLN A 295 8.46 32.84 -6.73
CA GLN A 295 9.28 31.87 -7.43
C GLN A 295 9.53 30.59 -6.61
N PHE A 296 9.90 29.54 -7.34
CA PHE A 296 10.07 28.21 -6.81
C PHE A 296 11.48 28.11 -6.21
N ILE A 297 11.57 28.03 -4.88
CA ILE A 297 12.85 27.77 -4.21
C ILE A 297 13.24 26.33 -4.49
N GLU A 298 14.28 26.12 -5.30
CA GLU A 298 14.86 24.79 -5.54
C GLU A 298 15.68 24.37 -4.30
N ALA A 299 15.33 23.24 -3.71
CA ALA A 299 16.02 22.71 -2.55
C ALA A 299 17.34 22.04 -2.98
N PRO A 300 18.44 22.16 -2.20
CA PRO A 300 19.69 21.50 -2.52
C PRO A 300 19.52 19.97 -2.47
N LEU A 301 20.18 19.28 -3.40
CA LEU A 301 20.30 17.83 -3.38
C LEU A 301 21.29 17.39 -2.30
N ALA A 302 21.03 16.24 -1.70
CA ALA A 302 21.89 15.65 -0.66
C ALA A 302 23.27 15.27 -1.21
N THR A 303 24.33 15.48 -0.42
CA THR A 303 25.70 15.11 -0.81
C THR A 303 26.12 13.76 -0.22
N ALA A 304 27.16 13.13 -0.78
CA ALA A 304 27.66 11.86 -0.27
C ALA A 304 28.20 11.99 1.16
N GLU A 305 28.90 13.08 1.45
CA GLU A 305 29.51 13.39 2.75
C GLU A 305 28.43 13.59 3.83
N GLU A 306 27.37 14.33 3.50
CA GLU A 306 26.19 14.50 4.36
C GLU A 306 25.55 13.15 4.69
N MET A 307 25.38 12.30 3.68
CA MET A 307 24.73 11.00 3.81
C MET A 307 25.57 10.00 4.62
N ILE A 308 26.91 10.01 4.47
CA ILE A 308 27.83 9.22 5.29
C ILE A 308 27.66 9.56 6.78
N GLU A 309 27.52 10.84 7.14
CA GLU A 309 27.30 11.23 8.54
C GLU A 309 25.89 10.86 9.01
N LYS A 310 24.85 11.17 8.22
CA LYS A 310 23.45 10.88 8.58
C LYS A 310 23.19 9.38 8.75
N ARG A 311 23.83 8.50 7.98
CA ARG A 311 23.73 7.04 8.12
C ARG A 311 24.28 6.51 9.44
N LYS A 312 25.12 7.27 10.17
CA LYS A 312 25.59 6.92 11.53
C LYS A 312 24.54 7.16 12.61
N TYR A 313 23.50 7.95 12.34
CA TYR A 313 22.44 8.24 13.31
C TYR A 313 21.76 6.95 13.79
N ARG A 314 21.47 6.89 15.10
CA ARG A 314 20.70 5.82 15.74
C ARG A 314 19.56 6.44 16.53
N ILE A 315 18.34 5.95 16.35
CA ILE A 315 17.15 6.52 16.99
C ILE A 315 17.18 6.27 18.50
N SER A 316 17.05 7.34 19.29
CA SER A 316 16.94 7.20 20.75
C SER A 316 15.60 6.55 21.14
N SER A 317 15.57 5.84 22.26
CA SER A 317 14.32 5.25 22.81
C SER A 317 13.21 6.29 22.95
N LYS A 318 13.54 7.49 23.46
CA LYS A 318 12.60 8.63 23.58
C LYS A 318 11.94 8.98 22.24
N ILE A 319 12.71 9.05 21.15
CA ILE A 319 12.17 9.38 19.82
C ILE A 319 11.38 8.18 19.28
N LEU A 320 11.88 6.94 19.42
CA LEU A 320 11.19 5.72 19.01
C LEU A 320 9.81 5.57 19.68
N ASP A 321 9.70 5.92 20.97
CA ASP A 321 8.43 5.89 21.69
C ASP A 321 7.46 6.99 21.23
N LEU A 322 7.98 8.16 20.81
CA LEU A 322 7.16 9.19 20.17
C LEU A 322 6.69 8.76 18.77
N VAL A 323 7.54 8.10 17.97
CA VAL A 323 7.17 7.49 16.69
C VAL A 323 6.04 6.47 16.90
N ARG A 324 6.20 5.56 17.87
CA ARG A 324 5.19 4.56 18.25
C ARG A 324 3.87 5.19 18.66
N GLN A 325 3.89 6.20 19.52
CA GLN A 325 2.69 6.92 19.95
C GLN A 325 2.00 7.66 18.79
N GLY A 326 2.78 8.32 17.94
CA GLY A 326 2.27 9.06 16.78
C GLY A 326 1.56 8.16 15.78
N PHE A 327 2.16 7.01 15.43
CA PHE A 327 1.51 6.06 14.53
C PHE A 327 0.29 5.37 15.16
N LYS A 328 0.36 5.05 16.46
CA LYS A 328 -0.78 4.48 17.19
C LYS A 328 -2.00 5.41 17.24
N ALA A 329 -1.81 6.73 17.18
CA ALA A 329 -2.91 7.70 17.13
C ALA A 329 -3.79 7.59 15.87
N TYR A 330 -3.36 6.85 14.84
CA TYR A 330 -4.18 6.53 13.67
C TYR A 330 -5.15 5.37 13.88
N GLU A 331 -5.01 4.55 14.92
CA GLU A 331 -5.89 3.40 15.15
C GLU A 331 -7.34 3.83 15.37
N GLY A 332 -8.30 3.05 14.85
CA GLY A 332 -9.72 3.38 14.88
C GLY A 332 -10.27 3.92 13.56
N THR A 333 -11.47 4.49 13.61
CA THR A 333 -12.15 5.08 12.44
C THR A 333 -12.03 6.59 12.46
N HIS A 334 -11.32 7.16 11.49
CA HIS A 334 -11.12 8.60 11.36
C HIS A 334 -11.43 9.09 9.93
N ASN A 335 -11.57 10.41 9.77
CA ASN A 335 -11.82 11.03 8.47
C ASN A 335 -10.48 11.46 7.81
N TYR A 336 -10.02 10.68 6.84
CA TYR A 336 -8.71 10.83 6.22
C TYR A 336 -8.69 11.78 5.01
N HIS A 337 -9.61 12.75 4.91
CA HIS A 337 -9.70 13.65 3.75
C HIS A 337 -8.40 14.42 3.44
N ASN A 338 -7.67 14.91 4.47
CA ASN A 338 -6.36 15.56 4.32
C ASN A 338 -5.22 14.61 3.89
N PHE A 339 -5.42 13.30 4.09
CA PHE A 339 -4.46 12.25 3.74
C PHE A 339 -4.65 11.71 2.32
N THR A 340 -5.40 12.41 1.47
CA THR A 340 -5.55 12.07 0.05
C THR A 340 -5.68 13.36 -0.79
N LEU A 341 -5.85 13.23 -2.10
CA LEU A 341 -5.98 14.37 -3.02
C LEU A 341 -7.45 14.77 -3.19
N GLY A 342 -7.72 16.07 -3.33
CA GLY A 342 -9.01 16.63 -3.77
C GLY A 342 -10.22 16.51 -2.82
N ARG A 343 -10.21 15.61 -1.83
CA ARG A 343 -11.43 15.25 -1.07
C ARG A 343 -11.96 16.32 -0.12
N SER A 344 -13.27 16.33 0.06
CA SER A 344 -13.97 17.18 1.05
C SER A 344 -13.99 16.53 2.44
N PRO A 345 -13.88 17.30 3.54
CA PRO A 345 -14.11 16.79 4.90
C PRO A 345 -15.54 16.26 5.08
N MET A 346 -16.52 16.68 4.27
CA MET A 346 -17.91 16.20 4.35
C MET A 346 -18.13 14.85 3.63
N GLU A 347 -17.16 14.36 2.86
CA GLU A 347 -17.27 13.09 2.15
C GLU A 347 -17.19 11.90 3.10
N LYS A 348 -18.31 11.18 3.27
CA LYS A 348 -18.33 9.94 4.07
C LYS A 348 -17.38 8.87 3.52
N SER A 349 -17.06 8.93 2.23
CA SER A 349 -16.04 8.16 1.51
C SER A 349 -14.62 8.39 2.01
N CYS A 350 -14.34 9.38 2.85
CA CYS A 350 -13.03 9.64 3.46
C CYS A 350 -12.82 8.92 4.80
N ASN A 351 -13.87 8.37 5.41
CA ASN A 351 -13.74 7.60 6.64
C ASN A 351 -13.03 6.27 6.37
N ARG A 352 -11.94 6.00 7.08
CA ARG A 352 -11.17 4.75 6.98
C ARG A 352 -10.92 4.19 8.37
N PHE A 353 -10.84 2.86 8.43
CA PHE A 353 -10.61 2.11 9.66
C PHE A 353 -9.21 1.49 9.62
N ILE A 354 -8.34 1.97 10.49
CA ILE A 354 -7.02 1.39 10.77
C ILE A 354 -7.18 0.42 11.93
N MET A 355 -6.82 -0.84 11.69
CA MET A 355 -7.01 -1.96 12.61
C MET A 355 -5.84 -2.07 13.59
N SER A 356 -4.61 -1.89 13.10
CA SER A 356 -3.40 -1.68 13.91
C SER A 356 -2.37 -0.86 13.13
N PHE A 357 -1.49 -0.16 13.85
CA PHE A 357 -0.29 0.45 13.28
C PHE A 357 0.91 0.15 14.18
N GLU A 358 1.75 -0.78 13.75
CA GLU A 358 2.89 -1.31 14.51
C GLU A 358 4.22 -0.74 13.99
N VAL A 359 5.10 -0.35 14.92
CA VAL A 359 6.45 0.14 14.63
C VAL A 359 7.45 -0.86 15.21
N GLY A 360 8.10 -1.61 14.33
CA GLY A 360 9.12 -2.58 14.70
C GLY A 360 10.32 -1.94 15.38
N ASP A 361 11.16 -2.75 16.02
CA ASP A 361 12.43 -2.27 16.56
C ASP A 361 13.41 -1.86 15.44
N PRO A 362 14.35 -0.93 15.70
CA PRO A 362 15.34 -0.52 14.73
C PRO A 362 16.21 -1.69 14.26
N LYS A 363 16.49 -1.75 12.95
CA LYS A 363 17.34 -2.78 12.34
C LYS A 363 18.51 -2.14 11.61
N ILE A 364 19.71 -2.62 11.89
CA ILE A 364 20.91 -2.27 11.11
C ILE A 364 20.93 -3.10 9.83
N LEU A 365 21.08 -2.42 8.70
CA LEU A 365 21.10 -3.00 7.37
C LEU A 365 22.40 -2.62 6.68
N ARG A 366 23.00 -3.61 6.02
CA ARG A 366 24.35 -3.55 5.46
C ARG A 366 24.25 -3.52 3.95
N HIS A 367 24.87 -2.52 3.34
CA HIS A 367 25.06 -2.46 1.90
C HIS A 367 26.53 -2.71 1.59
N VAL A 368 26.80 -3.68 0.69
CA VAL A 368 28.15 -3.90 0.16
C VAL A 368 28.29 -2.99 -1.05
N CYS A 369 29.25 -2.07 -0.99
CA CYS A 369 29.48 -1.11 -2.06
C CYS A 369 30.17 -1.81 -3.25
N ASP A 370 29.49 -1.90 -4.40
CA ASP A 370 30.11 -2.25 -5.69
C ASP A 370 30.99 -1.07 -6.20
N SER A 371 32.01 -0.74 -5.43
CA SER A 371 33.00 0.28 -5.78
C SER A 371 33.83 -0.20 -6.97
N LYS A 372 34.00 0.66 -7.98
CA LYS A 372 34.92 0.42 -9.11
C LYS A 372 36.39 0.68 -8.76
N THR A 373 36.67 0.96 -7.49
CA THR A 373 38.01 1.20 -6.93
C THR A 373 38.50 -0.05 -6.21
N ASN A 374 39.79 -0.37 -6.36
CA ASN A 374 40.35 -1.68 -6.00
C ASN A 374 40.51 -1.93 -4.48
N ASP A 375 40.11 -0.99 -3.61
CA ASP A 375 40.02 -1.23 -2.17
C ASP A 375 38.66 -1.84 -1.82
N SER A 376 38.72 -3.13 -1.46
CA SER A 376 37.54 -3.97 -1.24
C SER A 376 37.08 -3.96 0.23
N ASN A 377 35.76 -3.98 0.41
CA ASN A 377 35.02 -4.25 1.66
C ASN A 377 34.68 -3.07 2.59
N GLU A 378 34.60 -1.82 2.11
CA GLU A 378 33.76 -0.85 2.84
C GLU A 378 32.29 -1.29 2.79
N THR A 379 31.73 -1.58 3.96
CA THR A 379 30.32 -1.96 4.15
C THR A 379 29.65 -0.79 4.86
N GLU A 380 28.78 -0.08 4.14
CA GLU A 380 28.00 0.97 4.77
C GLU A 380 26.82 0.38 5.54
N GLU A 381 26.63 0.86 6.77
CA GLU A 381 25.55 0.46 7.67
C GLU A 381 24.58 1.62 7.89
N SER A 382 23.29 1.37 7.70
CA SER A 382 22.22 2.33 8.02
C SER A 382 21.16 1.66 8.89
N GLU A 383 20.60 2.41 9.83
CA GLU A 383 19.52 1.92 10.70
C GLU A 383 18.16 2.28 10.09
N TRP A 384 17.22 1.33 10.10
CA TRP A 384 15.88 1.49 9.54
C TRP A 384 14.78 1.03 10.50
N LEU A 385 13.58 1.56 10.28
CA LEU A 385 12.34 1.09 10.92
C LEU A 385 11.40 0.45 9.90
N SER A 386 10.71 -0.59 10.36
CA SER A 386 9.57 -1.21 9.68
C SER A 386 8.27 -0.72 10.30
N LEU A 387 7.44 -0.06 9.48
CA LEU A 387 6.11 0.42 9.84
C LEU A 387 5.06 -0.50 9.23
N LYS A 388 4.44 -1.37 10.04
CA LYS A 388 3.40 -2.29 9.57
C LYS A 388 2.01 -1.74 9.89
N VAL A 389 1.24 -1.42 8.85
CA VAL A 389 -0.12 -0.88 8.99
C VAL A 389 -1.16 -1.86 8.45
N HIS A 390 -2.12 -2.24 9.30
CA HIS A 390 -3.26 -3.07 8.94
C HIS A 390 -4.50 -2.19 8.85
N GLY A 391 -5.11 -2.08 7.66
CA GLY A 391 -6.30 -1.26 7.44
C GLY A 391 -7.34 -1.96 6.57
N GLN A 392 -8.62 -1.65 6.80
CA GLN A 392 -9.74 -2.22 6.02
C GLN A 392 -9.62 -1.84 4.52
N SER A 393 -9.31 -0.56 4.28
CA SER A 393 -9.02 -0.01 2.97
C SER A 393 -8.14 1.23 3.13
N PHE A 394 -7.53 1.67 2.03
CA PHE A 394 -6.72 2.87 1.98
C PHE A 394 -7.12 3.70 0.76
N MET A 395 -6.98 5.03 0.85
CA MET A 395 -7.11 5.96 -0.27
C MET A 395 -5.77 6.17 -0.97
N LEU A 396 -5.82 6.76 -2.16
CA LEU A 396 -4.62 7.20 -2.88
C LEU A 396 -3.74 8.07 -1.95
N HIS A 397 -2.45 7.75 -1.90
CA HIS A 397 -1.42 8.38 -1.08
C HIS A 397 -1.60 8.30 0.46
N GLN A 398 -2.64 7.67 1.00
CA GLN A 398 -2.98 7.73 2.43
C GLN A 398 -1.84 7.31 3.36
N ILE A 399 -1.25 6.14 3.15
CA ILE A 399 -0.14 5.64 3.99
C ILE A 399 1.06 6.58 3.90
N ARG A 400 1.41 7.06 2.69
CA ARG A 400 2.54 7.96 2.46
C ARG A 400 2.34 9.33 3.13
N LYS A 401 1.10 9.85 3.17
CA LYS A 401 0.77 11.07 3.92
C LYS A 401 0.74 10.85 5.44
N MET A 402 0.28 9.69 5.91
CA MET A 402 0.33 9.31 7.34
C MET A 402 1.78 9.23 7.84
N VAL A 403 2.67 8.58 7.09
CA VAL A 403 4.11 8.50 7.42
C VAL A 403 4.76 9.88 7.40
N ALA A 404 4.53 10.67 6.35
CA ALA A 404 5.10 12.01 6.23
C ALA A 404 4.73 12.92 7.41
N LEU A 405 3.46 12.92 7.84
CA LEU A 405 3.02 13.77 8.95
C LEU A 405 3.78 13.43 10.24
N ILE A 406 3.91 12.15 10.60
CA ILE A 406 4.62 11.75 11.84
C ILE A 406 6.11 12.11 11.78
N VAL A 407 6.78 11.85 10.65
CA VAL A 407 8.18 12.23 10.45
C VAL A 407 8.35 13.74 10.61
N MET A 408 7.51 14.53 9.93
CA MET A 408 7.57 16.00 9.98
C MET A 408 7.28 16.55 11.38
N MET A 409 6.28 16.02 12.07
CA MET A 409 5.94 16.46 13.43
C MET A 409 7.09 16.20 14.41
N ILE A 410 7.77 15.05 14.31
CA ILE A 410 8.89 14.71 15.19
C ILE A 410 10.13 15.58 14.87
N ARG A 411 10.45 15.79 13.59
CA ARG A 411 11.56 16.68 13.14
C ARG A 411 11.42 18.15 13.58
N SER A 412 10.17 18.57 13.83
CA SER A 412 9.80 19.94 14.17
C SER A 412 9.38 20.13 15.63
N GLU A 413 9.45 19.06 16.43
CA GLU A 413 8.97 19.04 17.82
C GLU A 413 7.49 19.47 17.96
N THR A 414 6.67 19.22 16.93
CA THR A 414 5.24 19.51 16.92
C THR A 414 4.48 18.51 17.79
N PRO A 415 3.62 18.96 18.73
CA PRO A 415 2.81 18.07 19.57
C PRO A 415 1.92 17.08 18.81
N LEU A 416 1.96 15.80 19.20
CA LEU A 416 1.15 14.71 18.61
C LEU A 416 -0.37 14.95 18.68
N THR A 417 -0.83 15.92 19.48
CA THR A 417 -2.23 16.37 19.55
C THR A 417 -2.75 16.90 18.21
N LEU A 418 -1.88 17.46 17.35
CA LEU A 418 -2.22 17.95 16.01
C LEU A 418 -2.86 16.85 15.13
N ILE A 419 -2.47 15.58 15.29
CA ILE A 419 -3.00 14.46 14.49
C ILE A 419 -4.54 14.44 14.54
N LYS A 420 -5.13 14.64 15.72
CA LYS A 420 -6.60 14.68 15.89
C LYS A 420 -7.25 15.84 15.12
N LYS A 421 -6.57 16.99 15.03
CA LYS A 421 -7.04 18.16 14.28
C LYS A 421 -7.05 17.90 12.77
N THR A 422 -6.12 17.09 12.26
CA THR A 422 -6.07 16.72 10.83
C THR A 422 -7.27 15.87 10.35
N PHE A 423 -8.01 15.24 11.27
CA PHE A 423 -9.28 14.55 10.98
C PHE A 423 -10.52 15.46 11.10
N GLY A 424 -10.35 16.70 11.58
CA GLY A 424 -11.41 17.69 11.71
C GLY A 424 -11.90 18.24 10.36
N PRO A 425 -12.71 19.31 10.35
CA PRO A 425 -13.20 19.91 9.12
C PRO A 425 -12.15 20.78 8.38
N THR A 426 -11.05 21.14 9.05
CA THR A 426 -10.01 22.02 8.50
C THR A 426 -9.18 21.30 7.44
N LYS A 427 -9.19 21.84 6.21
CA LYS A 427 -8.31 21.36 5.13
C LYS A 427 -6.90 21.90 5.28
N ILE A 428 -5.91 21.01 5.24
CA ILE A 428 -4.47 21.35 5.21
C ILE A 428 -3.76 20.48 4.17
N ASN A 429 -2.66 20.97 3.59
CA ASN A 429 -1.83 20.13 2.73
C ASN A 429 -0.86 19.29 3.59
N ILE A 430 -1.05 17.97 3.62
CA ILE A 430 -0.09 17.03 4.23
C ILE A 430 0.90 16.55 3.13
N PRO A 431 2.23 16.65 3.34
CA PRO A 431 3.22 16.20 2.36
C PRO A 431 3.14 14.69 2.09
N LYS A 432 3.64 14.25 0.94
CA LYS A 432 3.61 12.85 0.47
C LYS A 432 5.01 12.23 0.64
N ALA A 433 5.19 11.26 1.55
CA ALA A 433 6.46 10.53 1.71
C ALA A 433 6.86 9.81 0.41
N PRO A 434 8.13 9.38 0.21
CA PRO A 434 8.55 8.62 -0.96
C PRO A 434 7.72 7.35 -1.20
N ALA A 435 7.67 6.87 -2.44
CA ALA A 435 7.06 5.58 -2.76
C ALA A 435 7.99 4.40 -2.40
N LEU A 436 9.31 4.63 -2.45
CA LEU A 436 10.38 3.64 -2.30
C LEU A 436 10.19 2.71 -1.10
N GLY A 437 9.89 3.26 0.09
CA GLY A 437 9.69 2.48 1.30
C GLY A 437 8.46 1.58 1.33
N LEU A 438 7.47 1.81 0.46
CA LEU A 438 6.14 1.19 0.56
C LEU A 438 6.08 -0.16 -0.18
N LEU A 439 5.64 -1.20 0.54
CA LEU A 439 5.28 -2.49 -0.04
C LEU A 439 3.96 -3.04 0.52
N LEU A 440 3.22 -3.77 -0.31
CA LEU A 440 2.08 -4.57 0.16
C LEU A 440 2.61 -5.85 0.82
N ASP A 441 2.35 -6.04 2.11
CA ASP A 441 2.73 -7.24 2.84
C ASP A 441 1.77 -8.40 2.51
N GLN A 442 0.45 -8.19 2.71
CA GLN A 442 -0.59 -9.13 2.26
C GLN A 442 -2.03 -8.56 2.26
N PRO A 443 -2.91 -9.01 1.34
CA PRO A 443 -4.37 -8.87 1.46
C PRO A 443 -4.98 -9.96 2.36
N VAL A 444 -5.97 -9.61 3.17
CA VAL A 444 -6.59 -10.48 4.19
C VAL A 444 -8.03 -10.85 3.81
N PHE A 445 -8.36 -12.14 3.92
CA PHE A 445 -9.62 -12.75 3.48
C PHE A 445 -10.41 -13.45 4.61
N LYS A 446 -10.35 -12.91 5.84
CA LYS A 446 -10.94 -13.49 7.06
C LYS A 446 -12.42 -13.88 6.92
N SER A 447 -13.25 -13.03 6.29
CA SER A 447 -14.68 -13.29 6.07
C SER A 447 -14.94 -14.36 5.01
N TYR A 448 -14.02 -14.52 4.04
CA TYR A 448 -14.06 -15.61 3.07
C TYR A 448 -13.59 -16.92 3.71
N ASN A 449 -12.45 -16.92 4.41
CA ASN A 449 -11.88 -18.12 5.05
C ASN A 449 -12.87 -18.73 6.05
N LYS A 450 -13.56 -17.92 6.87
CA LYS A 450 -14.63 -18.42 7.76
C LYS A 450 -15.68 -19.22 6.98
N LYS A 451 -16.21 -18.67 5.88
CA LYS A 451 -17.19 -19.35 5.02
C LYS A 451 -16.59 -20.55 4.26
N ALA A 452 -15.29 -20.54 3.99
CA ALA A 452 -14.60 -21.65 3.36
C ALA A 452 -14.54 -22.87 4.30
N ILE A 453 -14.20 -22.65 5.58
CA ILE A 453 -14.26 -23.67 6.64
C ILE A 453 -15.66 -24.29 6.70
N ASP A 454 -16.71 -23.46 6.84
CA ASP A 454 -18.11 -23.89 6.94
C ASP A 454 -18.56 -24.76 5.74
N ASN A 455 -17.89 -24.67 4.59
CA ASN A 455 -18.23 -25.36 3.34
C ASN A 455 -17.19 -26.43 2.93
N GLY A 456 -16.23 -26.78 3.79
CA GLY A 456 -15.14 -27.72 3.46
C GLY A 456 -14.39 -27.27 2.20
N LYS A 457 -13.89 -26.04 2.18
CA LYS A 457 -13.11 -25.44 1.10
C LYS A 457 -11.76 -24.99 1.62
N GLU A 458 -10.76 -25.02 0.74
CA GLU A 458 -9.43 -24.50 0.98
C GLU A 458 -9.45 -23.01 1.39
N LEU A 459 -8.56 -22.65 2.31
CA LEU A 459 -8.44 -21.29 2.85
C LEU A 459 -7.44 -20.47 2.02
N ILE A 460 -7.57 -19.15 2.06
CA ILE A 460 -6.62 -18.22 1.45
C ILE A 460 -5.72 -17.69 2.57
N GLU A 461 -4.52 -18.27 2.69
CA GLU A 461 -3.56 -17.97 3.76
C GLU A 461 -2.15 -17.87 3.17
N PHE A 462 -1.40 -16.82 3.53
CA PHE A 462 -0.01 -16.63 3.08
C PHE A 462 1.00 -17.25 4.07
N ASP A 463 0.60 -17.53 5.31
CA ASP A 463 1.51 -18.01 6.37
C ASP A 463 2.17 -19.36 6.02
N ILE A 464 1.50 -20.21 5.24
CA ILE A 464 2.07 -21.45 4.69
C ILE A 464 3.26 -21.23 3.73
N TYR A 465 3.47 -19.99 3.28
CA TYR A 465 4.58 -19.57 2.43
C TYR A 465 5.50 -18.55 3.12
N LYS A 466 5.31 -18.31 4.43
CA LYS A 466 6.00 -17.25 5.19
C LYS A 466 7.51 -17.23 4.96
N ASP A 467 8.20 -18.36 5.15
CA ASP A 467 9.66 -18.43 5.00
C ASP A 467 10.13 -18.09 3.56
N LYS A 468 9.33 -18.46 2.55
CA LYS A 468 9.61 -18.14 1.14
C LYS A 468 9.36 -16.67 0.83
N ILE A 469 8.31 -16.10 1.41
CA ILE A 469 7.97 -14.68 1.29
C ILE A 469 9.04 -13.83 1.98
N ASP A 470 9.40 -14.14 3.23
CA ASP A 470 10.41 -13.41 3.99
C ASP A 470 11.78 -13.49 3.31
N ALA A 471 12.21 -14.67 2.82
CA ALA A 471 13.44 -14.80 2.01
C ALA A 471 13.40 -14.00 0.69
N PHE A 472 12.22 -13.87 0.06
CA PHE A 472 12.04 -13.06 -1.14
C PHE A 472 12.04 -11.55 -0.83
N LYS A 473 11.45 -11.14 0.29
CA LYS A 473 11.48 -9.75 0.77
C LYS A 473 12.93 -9.29 0.95
N GLU A 474 13.73 -10.06 1.71
CA GLU A 474 15.16 -9.78 1.89
C GLU A 474 15.91 -9.73 0.54
N LYS A 475 15.76 -10.76 -0.31
CA LYS A 475 16.55 -10.88 -1.55
C LYS A 475 16.18 -9.88 -2.64
N PHE A 476 14.90 -9.53 -2.82
CA PHE A 476 14.43 -8.79 -4.00
C PHE A 476 13.72 -7.46 -3.71
N ILE A 477 13.17 -7.26 -2.51
CA ILE A 477 12.44 -6.04 -2.16
C ILE A 477 13.34 -5.13 -1.32
N TYR A 478 13.69 -5.59 -0.12
CA TYR A 478 14.48 -4.84 0.86
C TYR A 478 15.86 -4.47 0.27
N SER A 479 16.59 -5.44 -0.29
CA SER A 479 17.86 -5.19 -1.01
C SER A 479 17.76 -4.07 -2.05
N LYS A 480 16.64 -4.00 -2.79
CA LYS A 480 16.44 -3.01 -3.85
C LYS A 480 16.03 -1.65 -3.29
N ILE A 481 15.21 -1.61 -2.24
CA ILE A 481 14.89 -0.41 -1.47
C ILE A 481 16.18 0.24 -0.94
N TYR A 482 17.07 -0.57 -0.36
CA TYR A 482 18.33 -0.06 0.19
C TYR A 482 19.29 0.40 -0.91
N ALA A 483 19.46 -0.37 -1.98
CA ALA A 483 20.36 0.03 -3.08
C ALA A 483 19.92 1.35 -3.77
N GLU A 484 18.61 1.59 -3.91
CA GLU A 484 18.06 2.80 -4.52
C GLU A 484 18.08 4.00 -3.57
N GLU A 485 17.82 3.81 -2.27
CA GLU A 485 18.09 4.86 -1.26
C GLU A 485 19.59 5.15 -1.13
N PHE A 486 20.44 4.16 -1.37
CA PHE A 486 21.89 4.30 -1.29
C PHE A 486 22.45 5.18 -2.41
N SER A 487 21.95 5.03 -3.64
CA SER A 487 22.42 5.80 -4.81
C SER A 487 21.69 7.13 -5.03
N GLU A 488 20.38 7.18 -4.80
CA GLU A 488 19.54 8.35 -5.15
C GLU A 488 19.22 9.28 -3.97
N TYR A 489 19.59 8.88 -2.74
CA TYR A 489 19.30 9.61 -1.49
C TYR A 489 17.83 10.06 -1.39
N THR A 490 16.91 9.19 -1.82
CA THR A 490 15.49 9.50 -2.05
C THR A 490 14.81 10.09 -0.82
N PHE A 491 15.08 9.56 0.37
CA PHE A 491 14.54 10.08 1.62
C PHE A 491 15.14 11.45 1.99
N GLN A 492 16.45 11.67 1.85
CA GLN A 492 17.06 12.96 2.20
C GLN A 492 16.68 14.07 1.21
N ASN A 493 16.64 13.78 -0.09
CA ASN A 493 16.18 14.73 -1.11
C ASN A 493 14.70 15.13 -0.89
N TRP A 494 13.87 14.18 -0.44
CA TRP A 494 12.49 14.46 -0.01
C TRP A 494 12.42 15.36 1.23
N LEU A 495 13.28 15.16 2.23
CA LEU A 495 13.36 16.03 3.41
C LEU A 495 13.79 17.45 3.03
N ASN A 496 14.84 17.60 2.21
CA ASN A 496 15.32 18.91 1.75
C ASN A 496 14.20 19.68 1.04
N SER A 497 13.44 19.02 0.17
CA SER A 497 12.28 19.63 -0.50
C SER A 497 11.19 20.11 0.46
N ILE A 498 10.87 19.36 1.53
CA ILE A 498 9.86 19.80 2.50
C ILE A 498 10.40 20.92 3.40
N ASP A 499 11.62 20.78 3.92
CA ASP A 499 12.21 21.73 4.86
C ASP A 499 12.30 23.13 4.23
N TYR A 500 12.64 23.24 2.93
CA TYR A 500 12.67 24.51 2.18
C TYR A 500 11.29 25.10 1.85
N HIS A 501 10.21 24.35 2.03
CA HIS A 501 8.83 24.81 1.86
C HIS A 501 8.04 24.91 3.17
N THR A 502 8.62 24.49 4.30
CA THR A 502 7.90 24.31 5.58
C THR A 502 7.29 25.60 6.12
N GLU A 503 8.04 26.70 6.15
CA GLU A 503 7.56 27.98 6.68
C GLU A 503 6.46 28.61 5.78
N ARG A 504 6.32 28.16 4.53
CA ARG A 504 5.32 28.64 3.56
C ARG A 504 4.07 27.75 3.54
N ASP A 505 4.26 26.46 3.26
CA ASP A 505 3.17 25.54 2.90
C ASP A 505 2.73 24.63 4.08
N TYR A 506 3.53 24.55 5.15
CA TYR A 506 3.35 23.61 6.28
C TYR A 506 3.42 24.30 7.66
N GLY A 507 2.95 25.54 7.78
CA GLY A 507 2.99 26.34 9.02
C GLY A 507 2.29 25.74 10.25
N TYR A 508 1.53 24.65 10.09
CA TYR A 508 1.01 23.83 11.19
C TYR A 508 2.09 22.98 11.91
N LEU A 509 3.31 22.89 11.37
CA LEU A 509 4.47 22.20 11.97
C LEU A 509 5.19 23.13 12.96
N ASN A 510 4.47 23.45 14.04
CA ASN A 510 4.84 24.41 15.08
C ASN A 510 4.78 23.80 16.50
N HIS A 511 5.43 24.44 17.47
CA HIS A 511 5.55 23.91 18.84
C HIS A 511 4.22 23.95 19.62
N GLU A 512 3.28 24.77 19.18
CA GLU A 512 1.94 24.92 19.76
C GLU A 512 1.01 23.75 19.38
N GLY A 513 1.29 23.07 18.26
CA GLY A 513 0.43 22.04 17.70
C GLY A 513 -0.90 22.59 17.15
N GLU A 514 -0.90 23.85 16.72
CA GLU A 514 -2.06 24.57 16.18
C GLU A 514 -2.02 24.66 14.64
N ILE A 515 -3.20 24.76 14.02
CA ILE A 515 -3.31 25.00 12.57
C ILE A 515 -3.54 26.49 12.36
N PRO A 516 -2.53 27.28 11.94
CA PRO A 516 -2.71 28.71 11.66
C PRO A 516 -3.49 28.92 10.36
N GLU A 517 -4.15 30.08 10.22
CA GLU A 517 -4.96 30.41 9.04
C GLU A 517 -4.17 30.32 7.73
N CYS A 518 -2.89 30.69 7.73
CA CYS A 518 -2.02 30.61 6.56
C CYS A 518 -1.79 29.18 6.04
N ALA A 519 -2.05 28.15 6.84
CA ALA A 519 -1.92 26.75 6.43
C ALA A 519 -3.25 26.09 6.02
N ILE A 520 -4.36 26.83 6.08
CA ILE A 520 -5.70 26.35 5.71
C ILE A 520 -5.89 26.45 4.20
N VAL A 521 -6.16 25.33 3.54
CA VAL A 521 -6.37 25.28 2.08
C VAL A 521 -7.82 25.67 1.75
N ASN A 522 -7.99 26.87 1.21
CA ASN A 522 -9.28 27.38 0.76
C ASN A 522 -9.77 26.65 -0.51
N SER A 523 -11.04 26.24 -0.53
CA SER A 523 -11.64 25.42 -1.61
C SER A 523 -11.58 26.03 -3.02
N ASN A 524 -11.29 27.32 -3.13
CA ASN A 524 -11.24 28.06 -4.40
C ASN A 524 -9.81 28.15 -4.98
N GLU A 525 -8.78 27.83 -4.19
CA GLU A 525 -7.39 27.87 -4.65
C GLU A 525 -7.00 26.53 -5.26
N LYS A 526 -7.14 26.42 -6.59
CA LYS A 526 -6.51 25.33 -7.36
C LYS A 526 -4.99 25.53 -7.35
N PHE A 527 -4.31 24.87 -6.42
CA PHE A 527 -2.86 24.70 -6.51
C PHE A 527 -2.52 23.76 -7.68
N ASN A 528 -2.16 24.34 -8.83
CA ASN A 528 -1.55 23.61 -9.95
C ASN A 528 -0.10 23.20 -9.60
N LYS A 529 0.04 22.17 -8.78
CA LYS A 529 1.26 21.38 -8.56
C LYS A 529 0.86 19.91 -8.36
N ASP A 530 0.75 19.20 -9.49
CA ASP A 530 0.81 17.73 -9.68
C ASP A 530 0.11 17.37 -11.02
N ALA A 531 0.51 18.03 -12.12
CA ALA A 531 -0.11 17.86 -13.45
C ALA A 531 0.12 16.48 -14.10
N ASP A 532 0.98 15.64 -13.51
CA ASP A 532 1.27 14.28 -13.99
C ASP A 532 0.31 13.21 -13.45
N ASP A 533 -0.42 13.48 -12.35
CA ASP A 533 -1.25 12.48 -11.65
C ASP A 533 -2.77 12.57 -11.97
N GLU A 534 -3.27 13.67 -12.56
CA GLU A 534 -4.73 13.86 -12.80
C GLU A 534 -5.34 12.86 -13.82
N ASN A 535 -4.53 12.19 -14.65
CA ASN A 535 -5.00 11.18 -15.62
C ASN A 535 -5.52 9.87 -14.98
N GLN A 536 -5.53 9.74 -13.64
CA GLN A 536 -5.96 8.52 -12.95
C GLN A 536 -7.44 8.50 -12.53
N GLU A 537 -8.07 9.63 -12.18
CA GLU A 537 -9.46 9.62 -11.66
C GLU A 537 -10.54 9.39 -12.75
N GLU A 538 -10.32 9.75 -14.02
CA GLU A 538 -11.31 9.47 -15.09
C GLU A 538 -11.46 7.96 -15.41
N ASN A 539 -10.52 7.12 -14.98
CA ASN A 539 -10.59 5.65 -15.14
C ASN A 539 -11.16 4.91 -13.92
N ASP A 540 -11.63 5.61 -12.88
CA ASP A 540 -12.10 4.98 -11.63
C ASP A 540 -13.59 4.56 -11.62
N SER A 541 -14.30 4.71 -12.74
CA SER A 541 -15.74 4.40 -12.87
C SER A 541 -16.13 3.09 -13.57
N GLU A 542 -15.19 2.28 -14.10
CA GLU A 542 -15.48 1.00 -14.79
C GLU A 542 -14.79 -0.24 -14.16
#